data_AF-A0A068URC9-F1
#
_entry.id   AF-A0A068URC9-F1
#
_cell.length_a   1.000
_cell.length_b   1.000
_cell.length_c   1.000
_cell.angle_alpha   90.00
_cell.angle_beta   90.00
_cell.angle_gamma   90.00
#
_symmetry.space_group_name_H-M   'P 1'
#
loop_
_entity.id
_entity.type
_entity.pdbx_description
1 polymer ?
#
loop_
_entity_poly.entity_id
_entity_poly.type
_entity_poly.pdbx_seq_one_letter_code
_entity_poly.pdbx_strand_id
1 'polypeptide(L)'
;MFFYLPNNSSYLPIVESSIQNLRFSVSSTKAKPLAIITPLEYSHVQAIVICCKRDGVQMKIRRGGYDFEGTSYKSEVPFIILDLRNLRSISVDIEGNSVWVESGATIGDLQYSIAEKSCTHAFPTGNYPGVMLVDTLVVVE
;
A
#
# COMPACT_ATOMS: atom_id res chain seq x y z
N MET A 1 -12.05 -7.98 -4.36
CA MET A 1 -10.85 -7.30 -4.89
C MET A 1 -11.17 -6.61 -6.20
N PHE A 2 -10.45 -5.55 -6.58
CA PHE A 2 -10.57 -4.92 -7.91
C PHE A 2 -9.36 -5.22 -8.79
N PHE A 3 -9.60 -5.28 -10.10
CA PHE A 3 -8.58 -5.49 -11.13
C PHE A 3 -8.54 -4.31 -12.10
N TYR A 4 -7.36 -3.75 -12.27
CA TYR A 4 -7.11 -2.71 -13.26
C TYR A 4 -6.16 -3.26 -14.32
N LEU A 5 -6.69 -3.44 -15.52
CA LEU A 5 -5.97 -3.93 -16.68
C LEU A 5 -5.65 -2.76 -17.63
N PRO A 6 -4.58 -2.83 -18.45
CA PRO A 6 -4.17 -1.73 -19.33
C PRO A 6 -5.25 -1.23 -20.30
N ASN A 7 -6.26 -2.04 -20.60
CA ASN A 7 -7.40 -1.67 -21.45
C ASN A 7 -8.50 -0.88 -20.71
N ASN A 8 -8.47 -0.84 -19.37
CA ASN A 8 -9.43 -0.08 -18.57
C ASN A 8 -9.00 1.39 -18.48
N SER A 9 -9.95 2.31 -18.68
CA SER A 9 -9.70 3.75 -18.54
C SER A 9 -9.21 4.16 -17.14
N SER A 10 -9.57 3.37 -16.12
CA SER A 10 -9.14 3.55 -14.73
C SER A 10 -7.71 3.09 -14.45
N TYR A 11 -7.04 2.40 -15.38
CA TYR A 11 -5.70 1.87 -15.15
C TYR A 11 -4.66 2.96 -14.93
N LEU A 12 -4.51 3.89 -15.89
CA LEU A 12 -3.47 4.91 -15.83
C LEU A 12 -3.62 5.82 -14.59
N PRO A 13 -4.83 6.33 -14.25
CA PRO A 13 -5.01 7.11 -13.03
C PRO A 13 -4.61 6.36 -11.77
N ILE A 14 -4.90 5.05 -11.68
CA ILE A 14 -4.56 4.24 -10.49
C ILE A 14 -3.06 3.96 -10.43
N VAL A 15 -2.39 3.67 -11.56
CA VAL A 15 -0.93 3.51 -11.58
C VAL A 15 -0.26 4.79 -11.09
N GLU A 16 -0.66 5.95 -11.64
CA GLU A 16 -0.01 7.23 -11.40
C GLU A 16 -0.30 7.82 -10.01
N SER A 17 -1.49 7.58 -9.45
CA SER A 17 -1.93 8.16 -8.16
C SER A 17 -1.01 7.88 -6.97
N SER A 18 -0.13 6.88 -7.07
CA SER A 18 0.77 6.48 -5.99
C SER A 18 2.24 6.50 -6.39
N ILE A 19 2.60 7.09 -7.53
CA ILE A 19 4.01 7.30 -7.90
C ILE A 19 4.48 8.60 -7.25
N GLN A 20 5.34 8.50 -6.24
CA GLN A 20 5.91 9.68 -5.57
C GLN A 20 7.19 10.17 -6.26
N ASN A 21 7.96 9.25 -6.87
CA ASN A 21 9.15 9.63 -7.64
C ASN A 21 8.85 9.63 -9.14
N LEU A 22 8.64 10.83 -9.70
CA LEU A 22 8.29 11.04 -11.10
C LEU A 22 9.39 10.64 -12.10
N ARG A 23 10.63 10.41 -11.65
CA ARG A 23 11.68 9.78 -12.48
C ARG A 23 11.25 8.42 -13.03
N PHE A 24 10.33 7.75 -12.33
CA PHE A 24 9.83 6.41 -12.65
C PHE A 24 8.35 6.44 -13.03
N SER A 25 7.88 7.53 -13.63
CA SER A 25 6.55 7.61 -14.23
C SER A 25 6.27 6.46 -15.22
N VAL A 26 4.99 6.26 -15.55
CA VAL A 26 4.57 5.20 -16.49
C VAL A 26 5.19 5.37 -17.89
N SER A 27 5.52 6.61 -18.30
CA SER A 27 6.18 6.90 -19.56
C SER A 27 7.69 6.62 -19.55
N SER A 28 8.33 6.58 -18.38
CA SER A 28 9.78 6.39 -18.21
C SER A 28 10.18 4.96 -17.84
N THR A 29 9.21 4.09 -17.53
CA THR A 29 9.46 2.70 -17.16
C THR A 29 9.39 1.76 -18.37
N LYS A 30 10.35 0.83 -18.45
CA LYS A 30 10.52 -0.09 -19.58
C LYS A 30 9.44 -1.17 -19.62
N ALA A 31 9.08 -1.75 -18.47
CA ALA A 31 7.96 -2.68 -18.34
C ALA A 31 6.82 -2.02 -17.57
N LYS A 32 5.62 -2.09 -18.14
CA LYS A 32 4.38 -1.67 -17.46
C LYS A 32 3.78 -2.87 -16.74
N PRO A 33 3.10 -2.66 -15.59
CA PRO A 33 2.36 -3.71 -14.93
C PRO A 33 1.35 -4.37 -15.87
N LEU A 34 1.23 -5.69 -15.79
CA LEU A 34 0.21 -6.45 -16.51
C LEU A 34 -1.19 -6.22 -15.91
N ALA A 35 -1.23 -6.01 -14.60
CA ALA A 35 -2.42 -5.68 -13.85
C ALA A 35 -2.02 -4.96 -12.55
N ILE A 36 -2.95 -4.15 -12.03
CA ILE A 36 -2.94 -3.71 -10.64
C ILE A 36 -4.11 -4.40 -9.95
N ILE A 37 -3.86 -4.99 -8.79
CA ILE A 37 -4.86 -5.69 -8.01
C ILE A 37 -4.95 -5.03 -6.64
N THR A 38 -6.15 -4.59 -6.27
CA THR A 38 -6.42 -4.02 -4.93
C THR A 38 -7.28 -5.00 -4.12
N PRO A 39 -6.71 -5.70 -3.13
CA PRO A 39 -7.44 -6.64 -2.29
C PRO A 39 -8.42 -5.88 -1.39
N LEU A 40 -9.51 -6.54 -0.99
CA LEU A 40 -10.46 -6.01 0.00
C LEU A 40 -10.40 -6.77 1.33
N GLU A 41 -9.72 -7.92 1.33
CA GLU A 41 -9.65 -8.86 2.45
C GLU A 41 -8.32 -9.62 2.36
N TYR A 42 -7.84 -10.17 3.48
CA TYR A 42 -6.57 -10.93 3.51
C TYR A 42 -6.59 -12.19 2.62
N SER A 43 -7.76 -12.83 2.48
CA SER A 43 -7.98 -13.97 1.60
C SER A 43 -7.61 -13.65 0.14
N HIS A 44 -7.90 -12.44 -0.33
CA HIS A 44 -7.52 -11.98 -1.66
C HIS A 44 -6.00 -11.93 -1.84
N VAL A 45 -5.26 -11.45 -0.82
CA VAL A 45 -3.79 -11.41 -0.85
C VAL A 45 -3.22 -12.82 -0.98
N GLN A 46 -3.73 -13.76 -0.20
CA GLN A 46 -3.32 -15.17 -0.25
C GLN A 46 -3.55 -15.76 -1.65
N ALA A 47 -4.73 -15.55 -2.22
CA ALA A 47 -5.06 -16.03 -3.56
C ALA A 47 -4.12 -15.45 -4.64
N ILE A 48 -3.81 -14.15 -4.56
CA ILE A 48 -2.91 -13.49 -5.52
C ILE A 48 -1.49 -14.06 -5.42
N VAL A 49 -0.97 -14.24 -4.20
CA VAL A 49 0.37 -14.84 -3.98
C VAL A 49 0.43 -16.25 -4.58
N ILE A 50 -0.60 -17.06 -4.35
CA ILE A 50 -0.67 -18.43 -4.89
C ILE A 50 -0.70 -18.42 -6.42
N CYS A 51 -1.55 -17.59 -7.03
CA CYS A 51 -1.64 -17.46 -8.48
C CYS A 51 -0.33 -16.99 -9.11
N CYS A 52 0.29 -15.93 -8.56
CA CYS A 52 1.58 -15.43 -9.05
C CYS A 52 2.67 -16.48 -8.97
N LYS A 53 2.73 -17.24 -7.87
CA LYS A 53 3.71 -18.31 -7.70
C LYS A 53 3.47 -19.46 -8.67
N ARG A 54 2.21 -19.88 -8.87
CA ARG A 54 1.84 -20.96 -9.80
C ARG A 54 2.18 -20.60 -11.24
N ASP A 55 1.89 -19.36 -11.63
CA ASP A 55 1.98 -18.90 -13.02
C ASP A 55 3.35 -18.22 -13.32
N GLY A 56 4.26 -18.18 -12.34
CA GLY A 56 5.61 -17.63 -12.50
C GLY A 56 5.65 -16.11 -12.73
N VAL A 57 4.60 -15.39 -12.32
CA VAL A 57 4.47 -13.94 -12.53
C VAL A 57 5.11 -13.19 -11.37
N GLN A 58 6.00 -12.24 -11.68
CA GLN A 58 6.57 -11.40 -10.64
C GLN A 58 5.50 -10.48 -10.05
N MET A 59 5.47 -10.39 -8.72
CA MET A 59 4.59 -9.48 -7.99
C MET A 59 5.41 -8.38 -7.33
N LYS A 60 4.93 -7.14 -7.42
CA LYS A 60 5.44 -5.99 -6.68
C LYS A 60 4.37 -5.54 -5.70
N ILE A 61 4.74 -5.38 -4.43
CA ILE A 61 3.82 -4.90 -3.40
C ILE A 61 3.96 -3.38 -3.33
N ARG A 62 2.84 -2.68 -3.55
CA ARG A 62 2.76 -1.23 -3.48
C ARG A 62 1.86 -0.82 -2.33
N ARG A 63 2.41 0.05 -1.49
CA ARG A 63 1.70 0.75 -0.43
C ARG A 63 1.52 2.21 -0.87
N GLY A 64 2.20 3.16 -0.22
CA GLY A 64 2.14 4.58 -0.57
C GLY A 64 3.02 5.01 -1.75
N GLY A 65 3.86 4.10 -2.26
CA GLY A 65 4.76 4.33 -3.40
C GLY A 65 5.85 5.39 -3.16
N TYR A 66 6.24 5.57 -1.89
CA TYR A 66 7.39 6.36 -1.43
C TYR A 66 8.73 5.64 -1.58
N ASP A 67 8.77 4.60 -2.39
CA ASP A 67 10.01 3.89 -2.69
C ASP A 67 10.89 4.79 -3.56
N PHE A 68 12.01 5.24 -2.99
CA PHE A 68 12.94 6.16 -3.66
C PHE A 68 13.42 5.64 -5.00
N GLU A 69 13.58 4.32 -5.12
CA GLU A 69 13.99 3.66 -6.35
C GLU A 69 12.79 3.12 -7.15
N GLY A 70 11.55 3.32 -6.70
CA GLY A 70 10.35 2.88 -7.41
C GLY A 70 10.26 1.37 -7.62
N THR A 71 11.02 0.56 -6.90
CA THR A 71 11.02 -0.91 -6.97
C THR A 71 9.65 -1.54 -6.68
N SER A 72 8.78 -0.84 -5.95
CA SER A 72 7.38 -1.20 -5.69
C SER A 72 6.44 -1.05 -6.90
N TYR A 73 6.87 -0.37 -7.97
CA TYR A 73 6.06 -0.16 -9.18
C TYR A 73 6.86 -0.18 -10.50
N LYS A 74 8.15 -0.49 -10.46
CA LYS A 74 9.02 -0.72 -11.62
C LYS A 74 9.58 -2.15 -11.65
N SER A 75 9.75 -2.69 -12.84
CA SER A 75 10.48 -3.93 -13.06
C SER A 75 11.11 -3.99 -14.46
N GLU A 76 12.08 -4.88 -14.63
CA GLU A 76 12.68 -5.23 -15.92
C GLU A 76 11.97 -6.42 -16.60
N VAL A 77 11.12 -7.14 -15.86
CA VAL A 77 10.36 -8.31 -16.35
C VAL A 77 8.86 -8.06 -16.21
N PRO A 78 7.98 -8.79 -16.93
CA PRO A 78 6.55 -8.70 -16.75
C PRO A 78 6.15 -8.95 -15.29
N PHE A 79 5.31 -8.07 -14.75
CA PHE A 79 4.93 -8.10 -13.34
C PHE A 79 3.52 -7.59 -13.11
N ILE A 80 2.96 -7.88 -11.94
CA ILE A 80 1.74 -7.25 -11.44
C ILE A 80 2.06 -6.37 -10.22
N ILE A 81 1.18 -5.41 -9.95
CA ILE A 81 1.20 -4.64 -8.71
C ILE A 81 0.09 -5.15 -7.80
N LEU A 82 0.45 -5.55 -6.58
CA LEU A 82 -0.47 -5.73 -5.46
C LEU A 82 -0.52 -4.42 -4.68
N ASP A 83 -1.61 -3.66 -4.80
CA ASP A 83 -1.78 -2.34 -4.19
C ASP A 83 -2.67 -2.44 -2.93
N LEU A 84 -2.07 -2.26 -1.76
CA LEU A 84 -2.72 -2.53 -0.47
C LEU A 84 -3.63 -1.39 0.03
N ARG A 85 -3.85 -0.33 -0.75
CA ARG A 85 -4.60 0.88 -0.35
C ARG A 85 -5.97 0.67 0.31
N ASN A 86 -6.62 -0.47 0.04
CA ASN A 86 -7.96 -0.75 0.55
C ASN A 86 -7.93 -1.48 1.91
N LEU A 87 -6.80 -2.08 2.29
CA LEU A 87 -6.57 -2.68 3.61
C LEU A 87 -5.95 -1.59 4.49
N ARG A 88 -6.77 -0.67 4.99
CA ARG A 88 -6.33 0.55 5.71
C ARG A 88 -7.08 0.77 7.03
N SER A 89 -7.68 -0.27 7.59
CA SER A 89 -8.38 -0.23 8.87
C SER A 89 -7.40 0.09 10.01
N ILE A 90 -7.89 0.86 10.99
CA ILE A 90 -7.16 1.23 12.20
C ILE A 90 -8.06 0.98 13.40
N SER A 91 -7.55 0.24 14.38
CA SER A 91 -8.23 -0.03 15.65
C SER A 91 -7.33 0.41 16.79
N VAL A 92 -7.77 1.44 17.52
CA VAL A 92 -7.04 2.04 18.65
C VAL A 92 -7.65 1.55 19.95
N ASP A 93 -6.83 0.96 20.80
CA ASP A 93 -7.15 0.54 22.16
C ASP A 93 -6.34 1.39 23.16
N ILE A 94 -6.99 2.40 23.74
CA ILE A 94 -6.38 3.30 24.71
C ILE A 94 -6.14 2.61 26.05
N GLU A 95 -7.02 1.68 26.46
CA GLU A 95 -6.85 0.97 27.74
C GLU A 95 -5.67 -0.01 27.66
N GLY A 96 -5.53 -0.67 26.52
CA GLY A 96 -4.42 -1.57 26.21
C GLY A 96 -3.16 -0.88 25.69
N ASN A 97 -3.12 0.46 25.61
CA ASN A 97 -2.03 1.24 25.04
C ASN A 97 -1.53 0.67 23.70
N SER A 98 -2.44 0.28 22.81
CA SER A 98 -2.06 -0.34 21.54
C SER A 98 -2.94 0.06 20.36
N VAL A 99 -2.40 -0.05 19.16
CA VAL A 99 -3.09 0.21 17.91
C VAL A 99 -2.78 -0.89 16.91
N TRP A 100 -3.83 -1.46 16.33
CA TRP A 100 -3.74 -2.31 15.15
C TRP A 100 -3.93 -1.46 13.90
N VAL A 101 -2.97 -1.55 12.97
CA VAL A 101 -2.94 -0.76 11.75
C VAL A 101 -2.71 -1.67 10.56
N GLU A 102 -3.58 -1.60 9.56
CA GLU A 102 -3.37 -2.33 8.31
C GLU A 102 -2.35 -1.63 7.38
N SER A 103 -1.62 -2.42 6.58
CA SER A 103 -0.52 -2.01 5.70
C SER A 103 -0.86 -0.92 4.66
N GLY A 104 -2.14 -0.69 4.37
CA GLY A 104 -2.61 0.35 3.46
C GLY A 104 -2.88 1.70 4.13
N ALA A 105 -2.82 1.77 5.47
CA ALA A 105 -2.97 3.01 6.21
C ALA A 105 -1.70 3.87 6.15
N THR A 106 -1.89 5.18 6.13
CA THR A 106 -0.80 6.16 6.15
C THR A 106 -0.44 6.59 7.57
N ILE A 107 0.75 7.18 7.75
CA ILE A 107 1.14 7.83 9.01
C ILE A 107 0.10 8.88 9.43
N GLY A 108 -0.43 9.65 8.47
CA GLY A 108 -1.46 10.64 8.73
C GLY A 108 -2.75 10.01 9.26
N ASP A 109 -3.18 8.89 8.68
CA ASP A 109 -4.35 8.15 9.16
C ASP A 109 -4.14 7.65 10.61
N LEU A 110 -2.95 7.10 10.91
CA LEU A 110 -2.62 6.65 12.26
C LEU A 110 -2.64 7.78 13.29
N GLN A 111 -1.92 8.87 13.00
CA GLN A 111 -1.85 10.01 13.90
C GLN A 111 -3.23 10.62 14.15
N TYR A 112 -4.05 10.71 13.11
CA TYR A 112 -5.42 11.21 13.20
C TYR A 112 -6.29 10.28 14.08
N SER A 113 -6.26 8.96 13.85
CA SER A 113 -7.04 8.00 14.63
C SER A 113 -6.65 7.96 16.11
N ILE A 114 -5.36 8.13 16.44
CA ILE A 114 -4.92 8.23 17.84
C ILE A 114 -5.45 9.52 18.46
N ALA A 115 -5.25 10.66 17.80
CA ALA A 115 -5.66 11.98 18.31
C ALA A 115 -7.19 12.10 18.49
N GLU A 116 -7.98 11.41 17.66
CA GLU A 116 -9.44 11.34 17.80
C GLU A 116 -9.86 10.62 19.10
N LYS A 117 -9.08 9.64 19.55
CA LYS A 117 -9.36 8.86 20.77
C LYS A 117 -8.76 9.46 22.03
N SER A 118 -7.61 10.11 21.93
CA SER A 118 -6.94 10.74 23.07
C SER A 118 -6.01 11.86 22.65
N CYS A 119 -6.03 12.97 23.40
CA CYS A 119 -5.11 14.09 23.20
C CYS A 119 -3.77 13.92 23.92
N THR A 120 -3.58 12.84 24.68
CA THR A 120 -2.36 12.58 25.46
C THR A 120 -1.57 11.38 24.97
N HIS A 121 -2.08 10.63 23.98
CA HIS A 121 -1.39 9.49 23.40
C HIS A 121 -0.79 9.86 22.05
N ALA A 122 0.36 9.28 21.75
CA ALA A 122 1.02 9.41 20.46
C ALA A 122 1.74 8.12 20.07
N PHE A 123 2.22 8.10 18.82
CA PHE A 123 3.16 7.09 18.36
C PHE A 123 4.31 7.76 17.59
N PRO A 124 5.58 7.47 17.89
CA PRO A 124 6.71 8.04 17.16
C PRO A 124 6.75 7.53 15.70
N THR A 125 6.31 8.38 14.78
CA THR A 125 6.37 8.15 13.33
C THR A 125 7.32 9.14 12.65
N GLY A 126 7.53 8.97 11.34
CA GLY A 126 8.12 10.02 10.51
C GLY A 126 7.18 11.23 10.34
N ASN A 127 7.72 12.31 9.77
CA ASN A 127 6.99 13.57 9.56
C ASN A 127 6.20 13.65 8.25
N TYR A 128 6.29 12.63 7.38
CA TYR A 128 5.65 12.63 6.07
C TYR A 128 4.31 11.87 6.12
N PRO A 129 3.15 12.56 6.12
CA PRO A 129 1.87 11.93 6.42
C PRO A 129 1.46 10.87 5.40
N GLY A 130 1.85 11.03 4.14
CA GLY A 130 1.47 10.12 3.05
C GLY A 130 2.22 8.78 3.04
N VAL A 131 3.28 8.62 3.86
CA VAL A 131 4.01 7.35 3.93
C VAL A 131 3.11 6.30 4.57
N MET A 132 2.95 5.15 3.91
CA MET A 132 2.17 4.03 4.44
C MET A 132 2.98 3.17 5.40
N LEU A 133 2.30 2.64 6.40
CA LEU A 133 2.87 1.83 7.47
C LEU A 133 3.09 0.38 7.03
N VAL A 134 3.77 -0.38 7.88
CA VAL A 134 3.83 -1.85 7.81
C VAL A 134 2.76 -2.37 8.76
N ASP A 135 2.01 -3.44 8.43
CA ASP A 135 1.12 -4.14 9.38
C ASP A 135 1.86 -4.34 10.71
N THR A 136 1.53 -3.54 11.71
CA THR A 136 2.28 -3.46 12.96
C THR A 136 1.29 -3.22 14.10
N LEU A 137 1.37 -4.07 15.13
CA LEU A 137 0.85 -3.72 16.43
C LEU A 137 1.76 -2.65 17.02
N VAL A 138 1.19 -1.49 17.23
CA VAL A 138 1.88 -0.30 17.71
C VAL A 138 1.52 -0.11 19.18
N VAL A 139 2.51 0.01 20.06
CA VAL A 139 2.26 0.47 21.44
C VAL A 139 2.19 2.00 21.43
N VAL A 140 1.11 2.56 21.97
CA VAL A 140 0.96 4.00 22.14
C VAL A 140 1.37 4.41 23.55
N GLU A 141 2.07 5.55 23.64
CA GLU A 141 2.50 6.18 24.90
C GLU A 141 1.79 7.52 25.10
#